data_AF-A0A1D7NJR0-F1
#
_entry.id   AF-A0A1D7NJR0-F1
#
_cell.length_a   1.000
_cell.length_b   1.000
_cell.length_c   1.000
_cell.angle_alpha   90.00
_cell.angle_beta   90.00
_cell.angle_gamma   90.00
#
_symmetry.space_group_name_H-M   'P 1'
#
loop_
_entity.id
_entity.type
_entity.pdbx_description
1 polymer ?
#
loop_
_entity_poly.entity_id
_entity_poly.type
_entity_poly.pdbx_seq_one_letter_code
_entity_poly.pdbx_strand_id
1 'polypeptide(L)'
;MSTNNLKSTSHDWRAEFKRLEGAFAPSTIKSYLTDVDRFVAWCEDHGWEALPAEVETVCAFLEDQAVFLCPASVRRRLYAIRKVHRLLRLPDPTWDEEITITLRRVRRAKLNRPRQAKGMTRDYLLRCLEVQPDNPWGLRNRAMISLGYDLLTVSDASTPHGRGPLLSQ
;
A
#
# COMPACT_ATOMS: atom_id res chain seq x y z
N MET A 1 3.34 -48.15 -17.81
CA MET A 1 3.97 -46.81 -17.94
C MET A 1 2.88 -45.79 -17.73
N SER A 2 2.72 -45.32 -16.50
CA SER A 2 1.66 -44.40 -16.11
C SER A 2 2.16 -42.97 -16.26
N THR A 3 1.65 -42.22 -17.23
CA THR A 3 1.87 -40.78 -17.31
C THR A 3 0.77 -40.07 -16.53
N ASN A 4 1.18 -39.38 -15.46
CA ASN A 4 0.32 -38.70 -14.52
C ASN A 4 -0.44 -37.55 -15.18
N ASN A 5 -1.75 -37.59 -15.00
CA ASN A 5 -2.72 -36.58 -15.38
C ASN A 5 -2.49 -35.32 -14.52
N LEU A 6 -1.96 -34.25 -15.13
CA LEU A 6 -1.85 -32.91 -14.55
C LEU A 6 -3.26 -32.36 -14.28
N LYS A 7 -3.77 -32.63 -13.08
CA LYS A 7 -4.98 -31.98 -12.57
C LYS A 7 -4.64 -30.52 -12.29
N SER A 8 -4.79 -29.66 -13.31
CA SER A 8 -5.04 -28.24 -13.09
C SER A 8 -6.37 -28.13 -12.34
N THR A 9 -6.31 -28.21 -11.02
CA THR A 9 -7.41 -27.76 -10.17
C THR A 9 -7.49 -26.26 -10.31
N SER A 10 -8.25 -25.81 -11.32
CA SER A 10 -8.72 -24.44 -11.48
C SER A 10 -9.59 -24.09 -10.26
N HIS A 11 -8.96 -23.87 -9.11
CA HIS A 11 -9.61 -23.33 -7.94
C HIS A 11 -10.12 -21.94 -8.31
N ASP A 12 -11.45 -21.76 -8.38
CA ASP A 12 -12.06 -20.45 -8.58
C ASP A 12 -11.92 -19.62 -7.30
N TRP A 13 -10.69 -19.20 -7.05
CA TRP A 13 -10.32 -18.41 -5.89
C TRP A 13 -11.06 -17.07 -5.87
N ARG A 14 -11.49 -16.55 -7.03
CA ARG A 14 -12.23 -15.29 -7.15
C ARG A 14 -13.64 -15.44 -6.58
N ALA A 15 -14.32 -16.55 -6.84
CA ALA A 15 -15.63 -16.82 -6.26
C ALA A 15 -15.60 -16.82 -4.73
N GLU A 16 -14.50 -17.29 -4.12
CA GLU A 16 -14.40 -17.41 -2.67
C GLU A 16 -14.30 -16.07 -1.93
N PHE A 17 -13.92 -15.00 -2.64
CA PHE A 17 -13.92 -13.64 -2.08
C PHE A 17 -15.33 -13.06 -1.93
N LYS A 18 -16.36 -13.59 -2.63
CA LYS A 18 -17.76 -13.20 -2.41
C LYS A 18 -18.21 -13.43 -0.97
N ARG A 19 -17.64 -14.44 -0.29
CA ARG A 19 -17.92 -14.72 1.13
C ARG A 19 -17.43 -13.63 2.08
N LEU A 20 -16.61 -12.68 1.60
CA LEU A 20 -16.16 -11.53 2.39
C LEU A 20 -17.13 -10.35 2.30
N GLU A 21 -18.10 -10.37 1.39
CA GLU A 21 -19.10 -9.30 1.24
C GLU A 21 -19.90 -9.13 2.55
N GLY A 22 -20.15 -7.88 2.93
CA GLY A 22 -20.81 -7.55 4.21
C GLY A 22 -19.93 -7.65 5.46
N ALA A 23 -18.85 -8.46 5.42
CA ALA A 23 -17.91 -8.59 6.54
C ALA A 23 -16.67 -7.69 6.43
N PHE A 24 -16.28 -7.31 5.19
CA PHE A 24 -15.13 -6.46 4.92
C PHE A 24 -15.53 -5.24 4.08
N ALA A 25 -14.76 -4.15 4.22
CA ALA A 25 -14.95 -2.97 3.39
C ALA A 25 -14.75 -3.32 1.89
N PRO A 26 -15.56 -2.77 0.97
CA PRO A 26 -15.44 -3.05 -0.47
C PRO A 26 -14.04 -2.77 -1.03
N SER A 27 -13.39 -1.70 -0.54
CA SER A 27 -12.02 -1.35 -0.90
C SER A 27 -10.98 -2.39 -0.48
N THR A 28 -11.20 -3.06 0.66
CA THR A 28 -10.34 -4.14 1.16
C THR A 28 -10.48 -5.38 0.28
N ILE A 29 -11.72 -5.78 -0.05
CA ILE A 29 -11.99 -6.92 -0.93
C ILE A 29 -11.34 -6.69 -2.30
N LYS A 30 -11.54 -5.52 -2.90
CA LYS A 30 -10.91 -5.14 -4.17
C LYS A 30 -9.38 -5.18 -4.12
N SER A 31 -8.80 -4.70 -3.01
CA SER A 31 -7.34 -4.73 -2.82
C SER A 31 -6.81 -6.16 -2.76
N TYR A 32 -7.49 -7.05 -2.02
CA TYR A 32 -7.09 -8.45 -1.98
C TYR A 32 -7.24 -9.14 -3.33
N LEU A 33 -8.35 -8.94 -4.05
CA LEU A 33 -8.53 -9.50 -5.38
C LEU A 33 -7.39 -9.09 -6.31
N THR A 34 -7.04 -7.81 -6.34
CA THR A 34 -5.94 -7.27 -7.17
C THR A 34 -4.59 -7.86 -6.76
N ASP A 35 -4.32 -7.98 -5.47
CA ASP A 35 -3.05 -8.49 -4.97
C ASP A 35 -2.90 -10.01 -5.23
N VAL A 36 -3.98 -10.79 -5.11
CA VAL A 36 -3.98 -12.23 -5.45
C VAL A 36 -3.87 -12.44 -6.96
N ASP A 37 -4.59 -11.66 -7.76
CA ASP A 37 -4.52 -11.70 -9.22
C ASP A 37 -3.08 -11.54 -9.71
N ARG A 38 -2.37 -10.55 -9.14
CA ARG A 38 -0.97 -10.30 -9.48
C ARG A 38 -0.01 -11.40 -9.03
N PHE A 39 -0.35 -12.12 -7.96
CA PHE A 39 0.42 -13.28 -7.52
C PHE A 39 0.20 -14.47 -8.46
N VAL A 40 -1.06 -14.78 -8.77
CA VAL A 40 -1.41 -15.89 -9.68
C VAL A 40 -0.80 -15.68 -11.06
N ALA A 41 -0.96 -14.49 -11.65
CA ALA A 41 -0.34 -14.17 -12.95
C ALA A 41 1.18 -14.30 -12.92
N TRP A 42 1.83 -13.85 -11.84
CA TRP A 42 3.29 -13.98 -11.70
C TRP A 42 3.71 -15.45 -11.61
N CYS A 43 2.98 -16.28 -10.85
CA CYS A 43 3.25 -17.72 -10.80
C CYS A 43 3.06 -18.38 -12.17
N GLU A 44 2.00 -18.04 -12.90
CA GLU A 44 1.74 -18.54 -14.26
C GLU A 44 2.90 -18.17 -15.21
N ASP A 45 3.37 -16.93 -15.17
CA ASP A 45 4.49 -16.44 -15.99
C ASP A 45 5.81 -17.17 -15.68
N HIS A 46 6.00 -17.65 -14.44
CA HIS A 46 7.20 -18.35 -14.00
C HIS A 46 7.05 -19.89 -13.99
N GLY A 47 5.88 -20.41 -14.38
CA GLY A 47 5.60 -21.84 -14.41
C GLY A 47 5.45 -22.47 -13.02
N TRP A 48 5.06 -21.70 -12.02
CA TRP A 48 4.89 -22.14 -10.63
C TRP A 48 3.41 -22.30 -10.27
N GLU A 49 3.13 -23.16 -9.30
CA GLU A 49 1.76 -23.35 -8.79
C GLU A 49 1.42 -22.27 -7.75
N ALA A 50 0.35 -21.52 -7.99
CA ALA A 50 -0.06 -20.44 -7.10
C ALA A 50 -0.88 -20.92 -5.89
N LEU A 51 -1.62 -22.03 -6.03
CA LEU A 51 -2.61 -22.48 -5.05
C LEU A 51 -2.72 -24.02 -5.07
N PRO A 52 -2.20 -24.74 -4.05
CA PRO A 52 -1.42 -24.22 -2.92
C PRO A 52 -0.02 -23.74 -3.36
N ALA A 53 0.44 -22.61 -2.82
CA ALA A 53 1.80 -22.14 -3.07
C ALA A 53 2.80 -22.77 -2.10
N GLU A 54 3.97 -23.10 -2.61
CA GLU A 54 5.15 -23.45 -1.80
C GLU A 54 5.75 -22.21 -1.14
N VAL A 55 6.50 -22.41 -0.05
CA VAL A 55 7.15 -21.32 0.70
C VAL A 55 8.13 -20.56 -0.21
N GLU A 56 8.93 -21.28 -0.98
CA GLU A 56 9.89 -20.74 -1.94
C GLU A 56 9.19 -19.88 -3.00
N THR A 57 8.01 -20.30 -3.44
CA THR A 57 7.20 -19.57 -4.42
C THR A 57 6.78 -18.21 -3.88
N VAL A 58 6.29 -18.17 -2.65
CA VAL A 58 5.90 -16.91 -2.01
C VAL A 58 7.12 -16.03 -1.73
N CYS A 59 8.24 -16.58 -1.25
CA CYS A 59 9.46 -15.83 -0.99
C CYS A 59 9.96 -15.11 -2.26
N ALA A 60 10.15 -15.85 -3.36
CA ALA A 60 10.64 -15.27 -4.60
C ALA A 60 9.67 -14.25 -5.20
N PHE A 61 8.34 -14.47 -5.09
CA PHE A 61 7.38 -13.44 -5.46
C PHE A 61 7.56 -12.16 -4.63
N LEU A 62 7.68 -12.25 -3.31
CA LEU A 62 7.84 -11.07 -2.45
C LEU A 62 9.12 -10.29 -2.77
N GLU A 63 10.21 -11.00 -3.09
CA GLU A 63 11.49 -10.39 -3.49
C GLU A 63 11.38 -9.68 -4.85
N ASP A 64 10.74 -10.28 -5.84
CA ASP A 64 10.45 -9.64 -7.14
C ASP A 64 9.62 -8.36 -6.95
N GLN A 65 8.54 -8.44 -6.17
CA GLN A 65 7.68 -7.29 -5.91
C GLN A 65 8.37 -6.20 -5.10
N ALA A 66 9.34 -6.57 -4.26
CA ALA A 66 10.12 -5.63 -3.48
C ALA A 66 10.99 -4.72 -4.35
N VAL A 67 11.31 -5.07 -5.61
CA VAL A 67 12.04 -4.18 -6.52
C VAL A 67 11.27 -2.87 -6.71
N PHE A 68 9.97 -2.96 -6.97
CA PHE A 68 9.13 -1.82 -7.35
C PHE A 68 8.33 -1.22 -6.18
N LEU A 69 8.01 -2.03 -5.16
CA LEU A 69 7.10 -1.63 -4.09
C LEU A 69 7.82 -1.26 -2.80
N CYS A 70 7.16 -0.49 -1.94
CA CYS A 70 7.63 -0.26 -0.57
C CYS A 70 7.34 -1.50 0.31
N PRO A 71 8.08 -1.70 1.42
CA PRO A 71 7.89 -2.87 2.29
C PRO A 71 6.46 -3.06 2.81
N ALA A 72 5.72 -1.96 3.05
CA ALA A 72 4.33 -2.01 3.48
C ALA A 72 3.41 -2.62 2.41
N SER A 73 3.60 -2.25 1.14
CA SER A 73 2.85 -2.82 0.01
C SER A 73 3.18 -4.29 -0.23
N VAL A 74 4.46 -4.68 -0.10
CA VAL A 74 4.86 -6.10 -0.18
C VAL A 74 4.19 -6.92 0.92
N ARG A 75 4.19 -6.42 2.16
CA ARG A 75 3.50 -7.08 3.28
C ARG A 75 1.98 -7.19 3.06
N ARG A 76 1.35 -6.19 2.44
CA ARG A 76 -0.08 -6.25 2.07
C ARG A 76 -0.35 -7.41 1.10
N ARG A 77 0.52 -7.64 0.13
CA ARG A 77 0.40 -8.78 -0.80
C ARG A 77 0.50 -10.12 -0.08
N LEU A 78 1.45 -10.26 0.84
CA LEU A 78 1.53 -11.47 1.67
C LEU A 78 0.20 -11.74 2.40
N TYR A 79 -0.46 -10.70 2.92
CA TYR A 79 -1.76 -10.86 3.56
C TYR A 79 -2.87 -11.29 2.58
N ALA A 80 -2.81 -10.84 1.33
CA ALA A 80 -3.73 -11.30 0.28
C ALA A 80 -3.51 -12.79 -0.03
N ILE A 81 -2.25 -13.21 -0.20
CA ILE A 81 -1.86 -14.62 -0.39
C ILE A 81 -2.34 -15.49 0.77
N ARG A 82 -2.10 -15.04 2.00
CA ARG A 82 -2.61 -15.70 3.21
C ARG A 82 -4.13 -15.82 3.21
N LYS A 83 -4.82 -14.75 2.80
CA LYS A 83 -6.29 -14.70 2.78
C LYS A 83 -6.84 -15.72 1.79
N VAL A 84 -6.29 -15.80 0.57
CA VAL A 84 -6.79 -16.75 -0.45
C VAL A 84 -6.56 -18.20 -0.04
N HIS A 85 -5.40 -18.55 0.53
CA HIS A 85 -5.16 -19.91 1.06
C HIS A 85 -6.18 -20.28 2.13
N ARG A 86 -6.45 -19.36 3.08
CA ARG A 86 -7.44 -19.58 4.14
C ARG A 86 -8.87 -19.71 3.63
N LEU A 87 -9.25 -18.91 2.64
CA LEU A 87 -10.56 -18.99 2.02
C LEU A 87 -10.72 -20.35 1.32
N LEU A 88 -9.72 -20.82 0.60
CA LEU A 88 -9.73 -22.12 -0.05
C LEU A 88 -9.50 -23.30 0.91
N ARG A 89 -9.25 -23.03 2.20
CA ARG A 89 -8.89 -24.02 3.21
C ARG A 89 -7.65 -24.85 2.83
N LEU A 90 -6.72 -24.22 2.13
CA LEU A 90 -5.43 -24.78 1.73
C LEU A 90 -4.38 -24.56 2.84
N PRO A 91 -3.27 -25.32 2.82
CA PRO A 91 -2.11 -25.04 3.65
C PRO A 91 -1.65 -23.59 3.49
N ASP A 92 -1.30 -22.94 4.60
CA ASP A 92 -0.93 -21.51 4.63
C ASP A 92 0.61 -21.40 4.67
N PRO A 93 1.31 -21.14 3.54
CA PRO A 93 2.77 -21.07 3.50
C PRO A 93 3.33 -19.86 4.26
N THR A 94 2.48 -18.90 4.63
CA THR A 94 2.90 -17.61 5.19
C THR A 94 3.38 -17.68 6.65
N TRP A 95 3.25 -18.84 7.28
CA TRP A 95 3.72 -19.09 8.65
C TRP A 95 5.18 -19.53 8.73
N ASP A 96 5.78 -19.91 7.60
CA ASP A 96 7.16 -20.36 7.56
C ASP A 96 8.13 -19.24 7.98
N GLU A 97 9.21 -19.61 8.67
CA GLU A 97 10.23 -18.63 9.12
C GLU A 97 10.95 -17.98 7.94
N GLU A 98 11.10 -18.68 6.80
CA GLU A 98 11.75 -18.11 5.61
C GLU A 98 10.95 -16.93 5.04
N ILE A 99 9.61 -16.92 5.19
CA ILE A 99 8.77 -15.76 4.83
C ILE A 99 9.10 -14.56 5.72
N THR A 100 9.28 -14.80 7.02
CA THR A 100 9.65 -13.76 7.99
C THR A 100 11.04 -13.21 7.70
N ILE A 101 12.00 -14.08 7.39
CA ILE A 101 13.36 -13.72 6.98
C ILE A 101 13.33 -12.89 5.69
N THR A 102 12.57 -13.32 4.67
CA THR A 102 12.41 -12.62 3.40
C THR A 102 11.86 -11.22 3.60
N LEU A 103 10.79 -11.04 4.39
CA LEU A 103 10.26 -9.72 4.71
C LEU A 103 11.27 -8.82 5.43
N ARG A 104 12.13 -9.39 6.29
CA ARG A 104 13.22 -8.64 6.95
C ARG A 104 14.28 -8.20 5.94
N ARG A 105 14.67 -9.07 4.99
CA ARG A 105 15.59 -8.73 3.89
C ARG A 105 15.02 -7.59 3.05
N VAL A 106 13.76 -7.70 2.60
CA VAL A 106 13.04 -6.65 1.85
C VAL A 106 13.04 -5.31 2.60
N ARG A 107 12.75 -5.33 3.90
CA ARG A 107 12.74 -4.10 4.71
C ARG A 107 14.13 -3.48 4.83
N ARG A 108 15.18 -4.29 5.01
CA ARG A 108 16.56 -3.79 5.12
C ARG A 108 17.08 -3.25 3.80
N ALA A 109 16.78 -3.89 2.67
CA ALA A 109 17.18 -3.42 1.35
C ALA A 109 16.57 -2.05 1.00
N LYS A 110 15.38 -1.73 1.55
CA LYS A 110 14.67 -0.47 1.32
C LYS A 110 14.72 0.50 2.51
N LEU A 111 15.88 0.67 3.13
CA LEU A 111 16.17 1.68 4.16
C LEU A 111 16.08 3.14 3.65
N ASN A 112 15.02 3.48 2.93
CA ASN A 112 14.65 4.83 2.57
C ASN A 112 13.62 5.31 3.58
N ARG A 113 13.95 6.40 4.29
CA ARG A 113 13.04 7.09 5.22
C ARG A 113 11.72 7.39 4.48
N PRO A 114 10.54 7.17 5.10
CA PRO A 114 9.28 7.53 4.47
C PRO A 114 9.35 8.97 3.97
N ARG A 115 9.13 9.20 2.67
CA ARG A 115 9.01 10.54 2.11
C ARG A 115 7.72 11.14 2.66
N GLN A 116 7.80 11.79 3.80
CA GLN A 116 6.73 12.66 4.25
C GLN A 116 6.56 13.75 3.20
N ALA A 117 5.30 14.04 2.83
CA ALA A 117 5.00 15.22 2.06
C ALA A 117 5.58 16.44 2.79
N LYS A 118 6.18 17.37 2.07
CA LYS A 118 6.62 18.64 2.66
C LYS A 118 5.38 19.32 3.26
N GLY A 119 5.53 19.88 4.46
CA GLY A 119 4.45 20.66 5.08
C GLY A 119 3.98 21.77 4.12
N MET A 120 2.67 22.00 4.08
CA MET A 120 2.11 23.10 3.33
C MET A 120 2.49 24.40 4.03
N THR A 121 3.32 25.24 3.39
CA THR A 121 3.61 26.59 3.92
C THR A 121 2.63 27.61 3.35
N ARG A 122 2.52 28.77 4.00
CA ARG A 122 1.67 29.88 3.53
C ARG A 122 2.00 30.28 2.08
N ASP A 123 3.26 30.27 1.69
CA ASP A 123 3.69 30.61 0.32
C ASP A 123 3.29 29.55 -0.70
N TYR A 124 3.26 28.27 -0.31
CA TYR A 124 2.71 27.21 -1.18
C TYR A 124 1.19 27.33 -1.30
N LEU A 125 0.49 27.67 -0.21
CA LEU A 125 -0.95 27.91 -0.23
C LEU A 125 -1.31 28.99 -1.26
N LEU A 126 -0.70 30.18 -1.16
CA LEU A 126 -1.03 31.31 -2.05
C LEU A 126 -0.83 30.96 -3.53
N ARG A 127 0.30 30.31 -3.87
CA ARG A 127 0.56 29.85 -5.25
C ARG A 127 -0.47 28.85 -5.74
N CYS A 128 -0.94 27.93 -4.87
CA CYS A 128 -1.98 26.98 -5.23
C CYS A 128 -3.35 27.66 -5.48
N LEU A 129 -3.66 28.74 -4.77
CA LEU A 129 -4.91 29.50 -4.94
C LEU A 129 -4.92 30.36 -6.21
N GLU A 130 -3.77 30.92 -6.58
CA GLU A 130 -3.59 31.76 -7.77
C GLU A 130 -3.84 30.99 -9.07
N VAL A 131 -3.38 29.73 -9.15
CA VAL A 131 -3.52 28.91 -10.38
C VAL A 131 -4.92 28.32 -10.58
N GLN A 132 -5.84 28.49 -9.63
CA GLN A 132 -7.19 27.96 -9.79
C GLN A 132 -7.98 28.76 -10.83
N PRO A 133 -8.80 28.12 -11.67
CA PRO A 133 -9.61 28.83 -12.66
C PRO A 133 -10.68 29.70 -11.99
N ASP A 134 -11.15 30.73 -12.70
CA ASP A 134 -12.27 31.56 -12.22
C ASP A 134 -13.61 30.96 -12.65
N ASN A 135 -13.93 29.79 -12.07
CA ASN A 135 -15.17 29.07 -12.29
C ASN A 135 -15.60 28.36 -10.99
N PRO A 136 -16.82 27.78 -10.93
CA PRO A 136 -17.30 27.13 -9.70
C PRO A 136 -16.38 26.02 -9.16
N TRP A 137 -15.67 25.30 -10.03
CA TRP A 137 -14.69 24.28 -9.62
C TRP A 137 -13.45 24.92 -8.97
N GLY A 138 -12.96 26.02 -9.53
CA GLY A 138 -11.85 26.76 -8.95
C GLY A 138 -12.20 27.38 -7.61
N LEU A 139 -13.41 27.93 -7.44
CA LEU A 139 -13.88 28.42 -6.14
C LEU A 139 -13.95 27.30 -5.09
N ARG A 140 -14.49 26.12 -5.47
CA ARG A 140 -14.49 24.93 -4.61
C ARG A 140 -13.07 24.51 -4.21
N ASN A 141 -12.15 24.44 -5.18
CA ASN A 141 -10.77 24.05 -4.91
C ASN A 141 -10.09 25.04 -3.96
N ARG A 142 -10.28 26.35 -4.17
CA ARG A 142 -9.78 27.38 -3.26
C ARG A 142 -10.29 27.17 -1.83
N ALA A 143 -11.59 26.96 -1.66
CA ALA A 143 -12.18 26.69 -0.35
C ALA A 143 -11.59 25.43 0.30
N MET A 144 -11.46 24.32 -0.45
CA MET A 144 -10.90 23.06 0.05
C MET A 144 -9.43 23.19 0.46
N ILE A 145 -8.62 23.89 -0.34
CA ILE A 145 -7.19 24.08 -0.07
C ILE A 145 -7.00 24.98 1.17
N SER A 146 -7.75 26.08 1.28
CA SER A 146 -7.69 26.98 2.44
C SER A 146 -8.13 26.27 3.73
N LEU A 147 -9.27 25.58 3.70
CA LEU A 147 -9.74 24.81 4.86
C LEU A 147 -8.77 23.69 5.25
N GLY A 148 -8.19 23.00 4.26
CA GLY A 148 -7.18 21.98 4.51
C GLY A 148 -5.92 22.54 5.17
N TYR A 149 -5.51 23.76 4.80
CA TYR A 149 -4.42 24.46 5.46
C TYR A 149 -4.80 24.80 6.91
N ASP A 150 -5.90 25.53 7.12
CA ASP A 150 -6.32 26.01 8.44
C ASP A 150 -6.54 24.88 9.46
N LEU A 151 -7.11 23.75 9.02
CA LEU A 151 -7.41 22.61 9.90
C LEU A 151 -6.21 21.70 10.19
N LEU A 152 -5.23 21.63 9.28
CA LEU A 152 -4.12 20.66 9.37
C LEU A 152 -2.76 21.29 9.66
N THR A 153 -2.59 22.62 9.55
CA THR A 153 -1.33 23.30 9.86
C THR A 153 -1.27 23.94 11.25
N VAL A 154 -2.08 23.48 12.21
CA VAL A 154 -1.99 23.96 13.60
C VAL A 154 -0.74 23.40 14.29
N SER A 155 0.35 24.19 14.26
CA SER A 155 1.22 24.56 15.40
C SER A 155 2.67 24.83 14.96
N ASP A 156 2.97 26.08 14.66
CA ASP A 156 4.25 26.73 15.01
C ASP A 156 4.00 28.24 15.02
N ALA A 157 3.19 28.69 15.99
CA ALA A 157 3.15 30.09 16.39
C ALA A 157 4.46 30.43 17.11
N SER A 158 5.55 30.50 16.34
CA SER A 158 6.75 31.24 16.76
C SER A 158 6.44 32.73 16.60
N THR A 159 5.79 33.28 17.60
CA THR A 159 5.68 34.72 17.81
C THR A 159 7.08 35.30 17.96
N PRO A 160 7.60 36.17 17.07
CA PRO A 160 8.77 36.95 17.42
C PRO A 160 8.30 38.01 18.40
N HIS A 161 8.61 37.82 19.69
CA HIS A 161 8.53 38.88 20.69
C HIS A 161 9.39 40.05 20.20
N GLY A 162 8.74 41.18 19.89
CA GLY A 162 9.41 42.46 19.76
C GLY A 162 10.06 42.82 21.08
N ARG A 163 11.39 42.83 21.13
CA ARG A 163 12.11 43.67 22.09
C ARG A 163 12.32 45.03 21.44
N GLY A 164 11.65 46.03 21.98
CA GLY A 164 11.91 47.44 21.67
C GLY A 164 13.37 47.81 22.02
N PRO A 165 13.89 48.89 21.43
CA PRO A 165 15.27 49.29 21.64
C PRO A 165 15.45 49.83 23.06
N LEU A 166 16.45 49.30 23.77
CA LEU A 166 16.95 49.91 25.01
C LEU A 166 17.66 51.21 24.63
N LEU A 167 17.02 52.33 24.96
CA LEU A 167 17.65 53.65 24.95
C LEU A 167 18.78 53.65 25.99
N SER A 168 19.97 53.97 25.50
CA SER A 168 21.09 54.49 26.27
C SER A 168 20.71 55.80 26.96
N GLN A 169 20.86 55.89 28.28
CA GLN A 169 21.58 56.92 29.05
C GLN A 169 21.81 56.42 30.48
#